data_AF-A0A5J6XR30-F1
#
_entry.id   AF-A0A5J6XR30-F1
#
_cell.length_a   1.000
_cell.length_b   1.000
_cell.length_c   1.000
_cell.angle_alpha   90.00
_cell.angle_beta   90.00
_cell.angle_gamma   90.00
#
_symmetry.space_group_name_H-M   'P 1'
#
loop_
_entity.id
_entity.type
_entity.pdbx_description
1 polymer ?
#
loop_
_entity_poly.entity_id
_entity_poly.type
_entity_poly.pdbx_seq_one_letter_code
_entity_poly.pdbx_strand_id
1 'polypeptide(L)'
;MYQSMFTIAITITIMTVFLVIILSKRNPFIVFKILWDSRKNKKSWIHFALLGTILLINKLELQIESNFIHIGDYSHIIQQYEGQLLANFQNLLYNIWLTEITTFFYIIIFVTLISTSFVLYFIQQNKQLFYTFIYAVGLNYLIAIPFYLFLPVNEVWYVHSQVHFLIPEVYPDFETQYRNVSGLNNCFPSLHNSISLTLLFLSYKSNNKPFKWFMTGSVGIIMFSTIYLGIHWLTDMAAGVLLAITAFTMANLISILVSKSARMEGKMTPNLLFIKNKTVSSKIKSEKQAN
;
A
#
# COMPACT_ATOMS: atom_id res chain seq x y z
N MET A 1 11.59 15.98 -14.08
CA MET A 1 11.01 15.15 -12.98
C MET A 1 11.87 13.92 -12.70
N TYR A 2 12.29 13.19 -13.73
CA TYR A 2 13.07 11.94 -13.62
C TYR A 2 14.60 12.14 -13.63
N GLN A 3 15.11 13.14 -12.92
CA GLN A 3 16.57 13.41 -12.90
C GLN A 3 17.28 12.66 -11.76
N SER A 4 16.56 12.39 -10.67
CA SER A 4 17.07 11.71 -9.49
C SER A 4 15.94 11.15 -8.64
N MET A 5 16.26 10.19 -7.77
CA MET A 5 15.35 9.74 -6.71
C MET A 5 14.87 10.87 -5.79
N PHE A 6 15.70 11.89 -5.57
CA PHE A 6 15.33 13.05 -4.76
C PHE A 6 14.23 13.87 -5.44
N THR A 7 14.37 14.15 -6.73
CA THR A 7 13.34 14.89 -7.49
C THR A 7 12.03 14.11 -7.56
N ILE A 8 12.08 12.79 -7.72
CA ILE A 8 10.91 11.90 -7.68
C ILE A 8 10.21 11.99 -6.32
N ALA A 9 10.97 11.89 -5.23
CA ALA A 9 10.43 11.98 -3.87
C ALA A 9 9.79 13.34 -3.58
N ILE A 10 10.39 14.44 -4.05
CA ILE A 10 9.79 15.79 -3.94
C ILE A 10 8.48 15.85 -4.71
N THR A 11 8.45 15.38 -5.96
CA THR A 11 7.22 15.39 -6.77
C THR A 11 6.11 14.61 -6.08
N ILE A 12 6.38 13.38 -5.62
CA ILE A 12 5.41 12.56 -4.88
C ILE A 12 4.90 13.30 -3.64
N THR A 13 5.79 13.99 -2.91
CA THR A 13 5.43 14.76 -1.70
C THR A 13 4.52 15.93 -2.05
N ILE A 14 4.89 16.75 -3.04
CA ILE A 14 4.09 17.90 -3.50
C ILE A 14 2.71 17.43 -3.96
N MET A 15 2.64 16.37 -4.76
CA MET A 15 1.38 15.81 -5.24
C MET A 15 0.53 15.24 -4.10
N THR A 16 1.15 14.56 -3.14
CA THR A 16 0.45 14.06 -1.95
C THR A 16 -0.17 15.20 -1.16
N VAL A 17 0.58 16.27 -0.90
CA VAL A 17 0.09 17.46 -0.18
C VAL A 17 -1.04 18.12 -0.96
N PHE A 18 -0.87 18.33 -2.27
CA PHE A 18 -1.87 18.92 -3.15
C PHE A 18 -3.18 18.12 -3.17
N LEU A 19 -3.11 16.79 -3.36
CA LEU A 19 -4.27 15.92 -3.34
C LEU A 19 -4.94 15.88 -1.97
N VAL A 20 -4.17 15.85 -0.87
CA VAL A 20 -4.74 15.90 0.47
C VAL A 20 -5.51 17.21 0.69
N ILE A 21 -4.98 18.36 0.26
CA ILE A 21 -5.67 19.66 0.34
C ILE A 21 -7.00 19.60 -0.41
N ILE A 22 -6.99 19.16 -1.67
CA ILE A 22 -8.19 19.13 -2.52
C ILE A 22 -9.22 18.14 -2.00
N LEU A 23 -8.79 16.93 -1.65
CA LEU A 23 -9.68 15.82 -1.31
C LEU A 23 -10.22 15.91 0.12
N SER A 24 -9.44 16.44 1.07
CA SER A 24 -9.88 16.57 2.45
C SER A 24 -10.55 17.91 2.75
N LYS A 25 -10.26 18.95 1.95
CA LYS A 25 -10.59 20.36 2.25
C LYS A 25 -10.10 20.79 3.64
N ARG A 26 -9.03 20.17 4.13
CA ARG A 26 -8.39 20.46 5.42
C ARG A 26 -6.93 20.84 5.19
N ASN A 27 -6.37 21.55 6.16
CA ASN A 27 -4.94 21.81 6.20
C ASN A 27 -4.18 20.46 6.39
N PRO A 28 -3.31 20.05 5.44
CA PRO A 28 -2.58 18.78 5.50
C PRO A 28 -1.62 18.72 6.70
N PHE A 29 -1.15 19.87 7.19
CA PHE A 29 -0.25 19.96 8.35
C PHE A 29 -0.93 19.58 9.67
N ILE A 30 -2.25 19.38 9.69
CA ILE A 30 -2.96 18.83 10.86
C ILE A 30 -2.44 17.44 11.27
N VAL A 31 -1.83 16.70 10.32
CA VAL A 31 -1.18 15.42 10.59
C VAL A 31 -0.17 15.53 11.74
N PHE A 32 0.63 16.60 11.79
CA PHE A 32 1.64 16.78 12.84
C PHE A 32 1.01 16.94 14.22
N LYS A 33 -0.08 17.71 14.31
CA LYS A 33 -0.85 17.84 15.55
C LYS A 33 -1.43 16.50 15.99
N ILE A 34 -2.04 15.77 15.06
CA ILE A 34 -2.63 14.45 15.35
C ILE A 34 -1.57 13.43 15.78
N LEU A 35 -0.41 13.40 15.11
CA LEU A 35 0.72 12.55 15.48
C LEU A 35 1.21 12.90 16.88
N TRP A 36 1.38 14.19 17.16
CA TRP A 36 1.76 14.68 18.47
C TRP A 36 0.77 14.22 19.55
N ASP A 37 -0.52 14.38 19.33
CA ASP A 37 -1.57 13.95 20.28
C ASP A 37 -1.60 12.42 20.44
N SER A 38 -1.31 11.69 19.37
CA SER A 38 -1.25 10.23 19.34
C SER A 38 -0.02 9.65 20.05
N ARG A 39 0.98 10.47 20.40
CA ARG A 39 2.25 9.99 20.99
C ARG A 39 2.06 9.18 22.28
N LYS A 40 1.00 9.46 23.04
CA LYS A 40 0.67 8.78 24.31
C LYS A 40 -0.12 7.48 24.11
N ASN A 41 -0.65 7.23 22.91
CA ASN A 41 -1.44 6.04 22.62
C ASN A 41 -0.56 4.91 22.09
N LYS A 42 -0.07 4.05 22.99
CA LYS A 42 0.79 2.90 22.67
C LYS A 42 0.22 2.01 21.56
N LYS A 43 -1.11 1.84 21.49
CA LYS A 43 -1.75 0.99 20.46
C LYS A 43 -1.55 1.55 19.06
N SER A 44 -1.63 2.87 18.86
CA SER A 44 -1.39 3.47 17.53
C SER A 44 0.04 3.21 17.04
N TRP A 45 1.03 3.33 17.92
CA TRP A 45 2.43 3.06 17.58
C TRP A 45 2.71 1.63 17.18
N ILE A 46 2.01 0.65 17.76
CA ILE A 46 2.14 -0.76 17.34
C ILE A 46 1.75 -0.93 15.86
N HIS A 47 0.69 -0.25 15.40
CA HIS A 47 0.25 -0.37 14.01
C HIS A 47 1.22 0.35 13.05
N PHE A 48 1.78 1.48 13.46
CA PHE A 48 2.84 2.16 12.70
C PHE A 48 4.11 1.31 12.63
N ALA A 49 4.53 0.72 13.75
CA ALA A 49 5.68 -0.16 13.82
C ALA A 49 5.47 -1.38 12.91
N LEU A 50 4.29 -2.00 12.94
CA LEU A 50 3.95 -3.12 12.06
C LEU A 50 4.11 -2.76 10.58
N LEU A 51 3.57 -1.62 10.15
CA LEU A 51 3.74 -1.18 8.77
C LEU A 51 5.22 -0.95 8.42
N GLY A 52 5.95 -0.26 9.30
CA GLY A 52 7.39 -0.02 9.13
C GLY A 52 8.19 -1.31 9.06
N THR A 53 7.87 -2.30 9.89
CA THR A 53 8.50 -3.62 9.89
C THR A 53 8.22 -4.36 8.59
N ILE A 54 6.99 -4.34 8.07
CA ILE A 54 6.67 -5.04 6.82
C ILE A 54 7.41 -4.41 5.63
N LEU A 55 7.47 -3.07 5.58
CA LEU A 55 8.25 -2.38 4.53
C LEU A 55 9.75 -2.63 4.67
N LEU A 56 10.25 -2.75 5.90
CA LEU A 56 11.64 -3.14 6.15
C LEU A 56 11.89 -4.57 5.69
N ILE A 57 10.99 -5.52 5.98
CA ILE A 57 11.09 -6.91 5.52
C ILE A 57 11.09 -6.95 3.99
N ASN A 58 10.24 -6.18 3.30
CA ASN A 58 10.28 -6.10 1.84
C ASN A 58 11.64 -5.59 1.33
N LYS A 59 12.24 -4.61 2.00
CA LYS A 59 13.59 -4.15 1.64
C LYS A 59 14.65 -5.21 1.91
N LEU A 60 14.52 -5.97 3.00
CA LEU A 60 15.43 -7.06 3.34
C LEU A 60 15.26 -8.24 2.39
N GLU A 61 14.05 -8.51 1.91
CA GLU A 61 13.77 -9.56 0.93
C GLU A 61 14.60 -9.32 -0.34
N LEU A 62 14.59 -8.12 -0.91
CA LEU A 62 15.45 -7.77 -2.06
C LEU A 62 16.95 -8.02 -1.80
N GLN A 63 17.42 -7.79 -0.56
CA GLN A 63 18.81 -8.06 -0.18
C GLN A 63 19.10 -9.56 0.04
N ILE A 64 18.11 -10.31 0.52
CA ILE A 64 18.21 -11.76 0.70
C ILE A 64 18.20 -12.44 -0.65
N GLU A 65 17.33 -11.99 -1.55
CA GLU A 65 17.18 -12.48 -2.92
C GLU A 65 18.49 -12.39 -3.69
N SER A 66 19.21 -11.26 -3.62
CA SER A 66 20.52 -11.10 -4.27
C SER A 66 21.59 -12.09 -3.77
N ASN A 67 21.39 -12.70 -2.60
CA ASN A 67 22.29 -13.67 -1.99
C ASN A 67 21.73 -15.11 -2.03
N PHE A 68 20.50 -15.30 -2.50
CA PHE A 68 19.84 -16.60 -2.53
C PHE A 68 20.22 -17.37 -3.80
N ILE A 69 20.34 -18.70 -3.69
CA ILE A 69 20.53 -19.56 -4.86
C ILE A 69 19.20 -19.56 -5.63
N HIS A 70 19.21 -19.06 -6.88
CA HIS A 70 18.01 -18.95 -7.71
C HIS A 70 17.32 -20.33 -7.85
N ILE A 71 16.08 -20.43 -7.36
CA ILE A 71 15.30 -21.68 -7.32
C ILE A 71 14.69 -22.02 -8.70
N GLY A 72 14.81 -21.13 -9.69
CA GLY A 72 14.36 -21.34 -11.07
C GLY A 72 13.82 -20.05 -11.68
N ASP A 73 13.29 -20.13 -12.90
CA ASP A 73 12.54 -19.06 -13.56
C ASP A 73 11.23 -19.65 -14.12
N TYR A 74 10.09 -19.18 -13.60
CA TYR A 74 8.77 -19.66 -14.00
C TYR A 74 8.14 -18.84 -15.14
N SER A 75 8.80 -17.79 -15.60
CA SER A 75 8.28 -16.86 -16.61
C SER A 75 8.02 -17.53 -17.94
N HIS A 76 8.87 -18.49 -18.33
CA HIS A 76 8.70 -19.23 -19.60
C HIS A 76 7.38 -20.01 -19.66
N ILE A 77 6.89 -20.51 -18.52
CA ILE A 77 5.59 -21.18 -18.46
C ILE A 77 4.49 -20.17 -18.78
N ILE A 78 4.52 -19.00 -18.14
CA ILE A 78 3.56 -17.92 -18.38
C ILE A 78 3.64 -17.44 -19.83
N GLN A 79 4.85 -17.26 -20.36
CA GLN A 79 5.09 -16.86 -21.75
C GLN A 79 4.48 -17.84 -22.75
N GLN A 80 4.57 -19.16 -22.50
CA GLN A 80 3.95 -20.15 -23.38
C GLN A 80 2.41 -20.04 -23.41
N TYR A 81 1.79 -19.69 -22.28
CA TYR A 81 0.34 -19.50 -22.19
C TYR A 81 -0.13 -18.18 -22.79
N GLU A 82 0.58 -17.08 -22.52
CA GLU A 82 0.19 -15.74 -22.99
C GLU A 82 0.65 -15.44 -24.42
N GLY A 83 1.68 -16.16 -24.88
CA GLY A 83 2.23 -16.08 -26.23
C GLY A 83 2.55 -14.63 -26.63
N GLN A 84 2.10 -14.27 -27.83
CA GLN A 84 2.37 -12.97 -28.46
C GLN A 84 1.37 -11.87 -28.08
N LEU A 85 0.42 -12.15 -27.18
CA LEU A 85 -0.66 -11.22 -26.88
C LEU A 85 -0.13 -9.87 -26.37
N LEU A 86 0.82 -9.91 -25.44
CA LEU A 86 1.41 -8.71 -24.85
C LEU A 86 2.24 -7.92 -25.87
N ALA A 87 3.01 -8.59 -26.71
CA ALA A 87 3.78 -7.95 -27.79
C ALA A 87 2.84 -7.25 -28.79
N ASN A 88 1.79 -7.94 -29.24
CA ASN A 88 0.80 -7.37 -30.15
C ASN A 88 0.08 -6.18 -29.53
N PHE A 89 -0.29 -6.27 -28.24
CA PHE A 89 -0.92 -5.18 -27.50
C PHE A 89 -0.02 -3.95 -27.40
N GLN A 90 1.24 -4.14 -27.02
CA GLN A 90 2.21 -3.03 -26.89
C GLN A 90 2.49 -2.39 -28.26
N ASN A 91 2.71 -3.19 -29.30
CA ASN A 91 2.96 -2.70 -30.66
C ASN A 91 1.78 -1.91 -31.24
N LEU A 92 0.54 -2.36 -30.99
CA LEU A 92 -0.66 -1.68 -31.46
C LEU A 92 -0.85 -0.30 -30.81
N LEU A 93 -0.52 -0.18 -29.52
CA LEU A 93 -0.80 1.01 -28.72
C LEU A 93 0.40 1.94 -28.55
N TYR A 94 1.60 1.55 -29.00
CA TYR A 94 2.82 2.31 -28.78
C TYR A 94 2.67 3.77 -29.22
N ASN A 95 2.88 4.68 -28.27
CA ASN A 95 2.84 6.11 -28.49
C ASN A 95 3.67 6.84 -27.43
N ILE A 96 4.48 7.81 -27.84
CA ILE A 96 5.37 8.55 -26.93
C ILE A 96 4.61 9.26 -25.79
N TRP A 97 3.45 9.85 -26.07
CA TRP A 97 2.64 10.53 -25.04
C TRP A 97 2.01 9.53 -24.08
N LEU A 98 1.59 8.37 -24.60
CA LEU A 98 1.07 7.30 -23.76
C LEU A 98 2.17 6.75 -22.86
N THR A 99 3.40 6.59 -23.36
CA THR A 99 4.57 6.19 -22.57
C THR A 99 4.90 7.18 -21.47
N GLU A 100 4.88 8.48 -21.74
CA GLU A 100 5.08 9.53 -20.73
C GLU A 100 4.03 9.44 -19.61
N ILE A 101 2.74 9.39 -19.99
CA ILE A 101 1.63 9.32 -19.04
C ILE A 101 1.69 8.03 -18.23
N THR A 102 1.86 6.89 -18.88
CA THR A 102 1.87 5.59 -18.18
C THR A 102 3.06 5.46 -17.23
N THR A 103 4.24 5.93 -17.63
CA THR A 103 5.43 6.00 -16.76
C THR A 103 5.16 6.89 -15.54
N PHE A 104 4.54 8.05 -15.75
CA PHE A 104 4.15 8.93 -14.64
C PHE A 104 3.19 8.27 -13.67
N PHE A 105 2.20 7.54 -14.18
CA PHE A 105 1.25 6.84 -13.33
C PHE A 105 1.90 5.69 -12.56
N TYR A 106 2.78 4.94 -13.23
CA TYR A 106 3.49 3.80 -12.66
C TYR A 106 4.43 4.23 -11.52
N ILE A 107 5.24 5.27 -11.72
CA ILE A 107 6.27 5.68 -10.75
C ILE A 107 5.72 6.66 -9.71
N ILE A 108 5.05 7.72 -10.16
CA ILE A 108 4.68 8.84 -9.30
C ILE A 108 3.29 8.62 -8.70
N ILE A 109 2.26 8.46 -9.54
CA ILE A 109 0.89 8.39 -9.05
C ILE A 109 0.69 7.20 -8.13
N PHE A 110 1.22 6.01 -8.46
CA PHE A 110 1.12 4.83 -7.60
C PHE A 110 1.53 5.11 -6.14
N VAL A 111 2.73 5.66 -5.92
CA VAL A 111 3.22 5.99 -4.58
C VAL A 111 2.44 7.15 -3.95
N THR A 112 2.04 8.13 -4.77
CA THR A 112 1.17 9.23 -4.32
C THR A 112 -0.19 8.70 -3.84
N LEU A 113 -0.80 7.71 -4.48
CA LEU A 113 -2.07 7.13 -4.05
C LEU A 113 -1.95 6.46 -2.68
N ILE A 114 -0.87 5.71 -2.44
CA ILE A 114 -0.58 5.09 -1.13
C ILE A 114 -0.42 6.19 -0.07
N SER A 115 0.41 7.19 -0.35
CA SER A 115 0.73 8.29 0.57
C SER A 115 -0.49 9.15 0.90
N THR A 116 -1.28 9.53 -0.12
CA THR A 116 -2.53 10.26 0.04
C THR A 116 -3.55 9.44 0.82
N SER A 117 -3.68 8.13 0.57
CA SER A 117 -4.57 7.25 1.34
C SER A 117 -4.19 7.22 2.82
N PHE A 118 -2.91 7.03 3.12
CA PHE A 118 -2.38 7.03 4.48
C PHE A 118 -2.73 8.34 5.20
N VAL A 119 -2.40 9.48 4.59
CA VAL A 119 -2.65 10.81 5.19
C VAL A 119 -4.15 11.06 5.35
N LEU A 120 -4.96 10.82 4.30
CA LEU A 120 -6.39 11.07 4.33
C LEU A 120 -7.10 10.23 5.40
N TYR A 121 -6.80 8.94 5.50
CA TYR A 121 -7.43 8.09 6.50
C TYR A 121 -6.96 8.41 7.92
N PHE A 122 -5.71 8.84 8.06
CA PHE A 122 -5.19 9.29 9.35
C PHE A 122 -5.87 10.58 9.84
N ILE A 123 -5.99 11.61 8.99
CA ILE A 123 -6.65 12.88 9.37
C ILE A 123 -8.17 12.75 9.56
N GLN A 124 -8.80 11.74 8.95
CA GLN A 124 -10.22 11.45 9.14
C GLN A 124 -10.54 10.90 10.53
N GLN A 125 -9.53 10.47 11.30
CA GLN A 125 -9.70 9.89 12.65
C GLN A 125 -10.61 8.65 12.68
N ASN A 126 -10.86 8.02 11.52
CA ASN A 126 -11.59 6.78 11.44
C ASN A 126 -10.61 5.61 11.66
N LYS A 127 -10.45 5.22 12.93
CA LYS A 127 -9.51 4.15 13.33
C LYS A 127 -9.72 2.85 12.56
N GLN A 128 -10.97 2.44 12.34
CA GLN A 128 -11.24 1.20 11.62
C GLN A 128 -10.75 1.28 10.17
N LEU A 129 -11.05 2.37 9.47
CA LEU A 129 -10.61 2.56 8.08
C LEU A 129 -9.08 2.64 7.99
N PHE A 130 -8.45 3.40 8.90
CA PHE A 130 -7.00 3.53 8.96
C PHE A 130 -6.30 2.20 9.27
N TYR A 131 -6.81 1.40 10.22
CA TYR A 131 -6.26 0.08 10.50
C TYR A 131 -6.50 -0.90 9.36
N THR A 132 -7.64 -0.82 8.69
CA THR A 132 -7.88 -1.62 7.46
C THR A 132 -6.84 -1.30 6.40
N PHE A 133 -6.50 -0.02 6.20
CA PHE A 133 -5.43 0.38 5.28
C PHE A 133 -4.08 -0.24 5.67
N ILE A 134 -3.65 -0.07 6.93
CA ILE A 134 -2.36 -0.59 7.41
C ILE A 134 -2.28 -2.11 7.21
N TYR A 135 -3.32 -2.84 7.64
CA TYR A 135 -3.34 -4.29 7.54
C TYR A 135 -3.45 -4.78 6.11
N ALA A 136 -4.21 -4.11 5.25
CA ALA A 136 -4.37 -4.54 3.87
C ALA A 136 -3.06 -4.35 3.09
N VAL A 137 -2.40 -3.19 3.23
CA VAL A 137 -1.06 -2.98 2.63
C VAL A 137 -0.05 -3.97 3.22
N GLY A 138 -0.07 -4.20 4.53
CA GLY A 138 0.82 -5.16 5.17
C GLY A 138 0.61 -6.60 4.67
N LEU A 139 -0.64 -7.05 4.54
CA LEU A 139 -0.97 -8.38 4.04
C LEU A 139 -0.60 -8.58 2.57
N ASN A 140 -0.69 -7.53 1.74
CA ASN A 140 -0.22 -7.58 0.36
C ASN A 140 1.25 -8.02 0.31
N TYR A 141 2.13 -7.31 1.03
CA TYR A 141 3.55 -7.67 1.10
C TYR A 141 3.78 -9.03 1.75
N LEU A 142 3.14 -9.29 2.90
CA LEU A 142 3.34 -10.54 3.64
C LEU A 142 2.98 -11.78 2.81
N ILE A 143 1.91 -11.70 2.02
CA ILE A 143 1.48 -12.81 1.16
C ILE A 143 2.33 -12.88 -0.11
N ALA A 144 2.76 -11.75 -0.69
CA ALA A 144 3.56 -11.73 -1.92
C ALA A 144 5.00 -12.24 -1.72
N ILE A 145 5.65 -11.90 -0.60
CA ILE A 145 7.06 -12.25 -0.32
C ILE A 145 7.36 -13.76 -0.52
N PRO A 146 6.57 -14.71 -0.01
CA PRO A 146 6.79 -16.13 -0.31
C PRO A 146 6.76 -16.47 -1.80
N PHE A 147 5.90 -15.84 -2.60
CA PHE A 147 5.88 -16.07 -4.05
C PHE A 147 7.14 -15.53 -4.70
N TYR A 148 7.62 -14.36 -4.30
CA TYR A 148 8.88 -13.80 -4.82
C TYR A 148 10.08 -14.68 -4.50
N LEU A 149 10.13 -15.25 -3.30
CA LEU A 149 11.24 -16.12 -2.89
C LEU A 149 11.19 -17.52 -3.53
N PHE A 150 10.01 -18.10 -3.74
CA PHE A 150 9.87 -19.52 -4.14
C PHE A 150 9.31 -19.74 -5.56
N LEU A 151 8.66 -18.73 -6.13
CA LEU A 151 8.07 -18.72 -7.47
C LEU A 151 8.47 -17.44 -8.23
N PRO A 152 9.78 -17.16 -8.39
CA PRO A 152 10.25 -15.97 -9.09
C PRO A 152 9.77 -15.96 -10.54
N VAL A 153 9.24 -14.80 -10.96
CA VAL A 153 8.75 -14.54 -12.32
C VAL A 153 9.33 -13.21 -12.76
N ASN A 154 10.16 -13.25 -13.79
CA ASN A 154 10.77 -12.10 -14.45
C ASN A 154 9.75 -11.23 -15.19
N GLU A 155 10.08 -9.94 -15.28
CA GLU A 155 9.35 -8.95 -16.08
C GLU A 155 9.23 -9.40 -17.55
N VAL A 156 8.11 -9.03 -18.19
CA VAL A 156 7.77 -9.52 -19.54
C VAL A 156 8.86 -9.16 -20.55
N TRP A 157 9.31 -7.91 -20.57
CA TRP A 157 10.34 -7.43 -21.50
C TRP A 157 11.67 -8.18 -21.40
N TYR A 158 11.97 -8.75 -20.22
CA TYR A 158 13.22 -9.48 -20.00
C TYR A 158 13.20 -10.86 -20.68
N VAL A 159 12.02 -11.49 -20.75
CA VAL A 159 11.85 -12.86 -21.25
C VAL A 159 11.26 -12.87 -22.67
N HIS A 160 10.44 -11.88 -23.02
CA HIS A 160 9.76 -11.77 -24.30
C HIS A 160 10.44 -10.76 -25.21
N SER A 161 11.25 -11.24 -26.16
CA SER A 161 12.10 -10.42 -27.03
C SER A 161 11.38 -9.36 -27.88
N GLN A 162 10.08 -9.53 -28.12
CA GLN A 162 9.25 -8.56 -28.86
C GLN A 162 8.46 -7.58 -27.97
N VAL A 163 8.67 -7.63 -26.65
CA VAL A 163 8.13 -6.65 -25.70
C VAL A 163 9.27 -5.76 -25.25
N HIS A 164 9.09 -4.46 -25.37
CA HIS A 164 10.07 -3.46 -25.01
C HIS A 164 9.82 -2.93 -23.60
N PHE A 165 10.91 -2.67 -22.87
CA PHE A 165 10.83 -1.94 -21.63
C PHE A 165 10.73 -0.44 -21.93
N LEU A 166 9.55 0.15 -21.73
CA LEU A 166 9.29 1.52 -22.21
C LEU A 166 9.65 2.62 -21.20
N ILE A 167 9.80 2.30 -19.91
CA ILE A 167 10.15 3.30 -18.88
C ILE A 167 11.44 4.07 -19.22
N PRO A 168 12.53 3.42 -19.68
CA PRO A 168 13.79 4.12 -20.00
C PRO A 168 13.68 5.18 -21.10
N GLU A 169 12.62 5.16 -21.93
CA GLU A 169 12.36 6.24 -22.90
C GLU A 169 12.03 7.58 -22.21
N VAL A 170 11.50 7.51 -20.99
CA VAL A 170 11.04 8.66 -20.19
C VAL A 170 11.95 8.92 -18.98
N TYR A 171 12.44 7.83 -18.38
CA TYR A 171 13.36 7.83 -17.23
C TYR A 171 14.56 6.92 -17.51
N PRO A 172 15.57 7.41 -18.27
CA PRO A 172 16.71 6.61 -18.69
C PRO A 172 17.49 5.95 -17.53
N ASP A 173 17.57 6.62 -16.38
CA ASP A 173 18.28 6.13 -15.20
C ASP A 173 17.45 5.18 -14.32
N PHE A 174 16.29 4.69 -14.80
CA PHE A 174 15.42 3.81 -14.00
C PHE A 174 16.15 2.58 -13.46
N GLU A 175 16.93 1.90 -14.30
CA GLU A 175 17.66 0.69 -13.89
C GLU A 175 18.68 0.98 -12.79
N THR A 176 19.41 2.09 -12.87
CA THR A 176 20.46 2.40 -11.90
C THR A 176 19.91 2.99 -10.60
N GLN A 177 18.80 3.73 -10.68
CA GLN A 177 18.24 4.47 -9.55
C GLN A 177 17.08 3.77 -8.85
N TYR A 178 16.26 3.00 -9.58
CA TYR A 178 15.00 2.44 -9.10
C TYR A 178 15.03 0.92 -8.92
N ARG A 179 15.87 0.17 -9.66
CA ARG A 179 15.93 -1.30 -9.57
C ARG A 179 16.28 -1.81 -8.16
N ASN A 180 17.02 -1.02 -7.38
CA ASN A 180 17.31 -1.31 -5.96
C ASN A 180 16.07 -1.38 -5.04
N VAL A 181 14.92 -0.91 -5.51
CA VAL A 181 13.65 -0.96 -4.77
C VAL A 181 12.56 -1.76 -5.51
N SER A 182 12.89 -2.39 -6.65
CA SER A 182 11.97 -3.16 -7.49
C SER A 182 12.69 -4.37 -8.09
N GLY A 183 12.48 -5.56 -7.56
CA GLY A 183 13.10 -6.80 -8.07
C GLY A 183 12.64 -7.12 -9.50
N LEU A 184 13.56 -7.57 -10.35
CA LEU A 184 13.28 -7.94 -11.75
C LEU A 184 12.36 -9.17 -11.86
N ASN A 185 12.41 -10.06 -10.87
CA ASN A 185 11.68 -11.32 -10.79
C ASN A 185 10.52 -11.31 -9.77
N ASN A 186 10.16 -10.12 -9.28
CA ASN A 186 9.09 -9.92 -8.30
C ASN A 186 7.76 -9.58 -8.99
N CYS A 187 7.47 -10.23 -10.13
CA CYS A 187 6.24 -9.98 -10.88
C CYS A 187 5.01 -10.69 -10.29
N PHE A 188 5.15 -11.94 -9.84
CA PHE A 188 4.01 -12.77 -9.41
C PHE A 188 3.88 -12.88 -7.89
N PRO A 189 2.75 -12.48 -7.29
CA PRO A 189 1.62 -11.74 -7.87
C PRO A 189 1.94 -10.23 -8.03
N SER A 190 1.23 -9.53 -8.92
CA SER A 190 1.47 -8.10 -9.14
C SER A 190 1.06 -7.24 -7.94
N LEU A 191 2.04 -6.74 -7.18
CA LEU A 191 1.79 -5.81 -6.07
C LEU A 191 1.30 -4.44 -6.55
N HIS A 192 1.77 -3.94 -7.70
CA HIS A 192 1.27 -2.69 -8.29
C HIS A 192 -0.24 -2.77 -8.51
N ASN A 193 -0.72 -3.87 -9.10
CA ASN A 193 -2.14 -4.11 -9.28
C ASN A 193 -2.85 -4.30 -7.93
N SER A 194 -2.31 -5.17 -7.09
CA SER A 194 -2.97 -5.60 -5.87
C SER A 194 -3.15 -4.46 -4.84
N ILE A 195 -2.10 -3.66 -4.64
CA ILE A 195 -2.15 -2.49 -3.76
C ILE A 195 -3.11 -1.44 -4.36
N SER A 196 -3.03 -1.17 -5.66
CA SER A 196 -3.92 -0.19 -6.33
C SER A 196 -5.40 -0.53 -6.12
N LEU A 197 -5.79 -1.79 -6.36
CA LEU A 197 -7.16 -2.27 -6.10
C LEU A 197 -7.52 -2.26 -4.62
N THR A 198 -6.58 -2.61 -3.73
CA THR A 198 -6.80 -2.51 -2.28
C THR A 198 -7.14 -1.07 -1.86
N LEU A 199 -6.41 -0.07 -2.39
CA LEU A 199 -6.69 1.35 -2.15
C LEU A 199 -8.04 1.76 -2.73
N LEU A 200 -8.39 1.26 -3.91
CA LEU A 200 -9.70 1.48 -4.51
C LEU A 200 -10.81 0.99 -3.58
N PHE A 201 -10.76 -0.26 -3.12
CA PHE A 201 -11.77 -0.83 -2.21
C PHE A 201 -11.90 -0.02 -0.92
N LEU A 202 -10.77 0.41 -0.33
CA LEU A 202 -10.76 1.31 0.82
C LEU A 202 -11.40 2.66 0.51
N SER A 203 -11.14 3.23 -0.66
CA SER A 203 -11.72 4.51 -1.08
C SER A 203 -13.25 4.42 -1.15
N TYR A 204 -13.79 3.30 -1.66
CA TYR A 204 -15.24 3.05 -1.72
C TYR A 204 -15.86 2.90 -0.33
N LYS A 205 -15.10 2.36 0.65
CA LYS A 205 -15.50 2.31 2.05
C LYS A 205 -15.42 3.68 2.75
N SER A 206 -14.63 4.62 2.22
CA SER A 206 -14.62 6.00 2.70
C SER A 206 -15.87 6.77 2.27
N ASN A 207 -16.23 7.84 2.97
CA ASN A 207 -17.34 8.72 2.57
C ASN A 207 -16.91 9.84 1.60
N ASN A 208 -15.69 9.77 1.04
CA ASN A 208 -15.12 10.82 0.21
C ASN A 208 -15.38 10.56 -1.29
N LYS A 209 -16.45 11.14 -1.86
CA LYS A 209 -16.83 10.95 -3.27
C LYS A 209 -15.74 11.39 -4.27
N PRO A 210 -15.15 12.60 -4.18
CA PRO A 210 -14.04 12.99 -5.07
C PRO A 210 -12.89 12.00 -5.05
N PHE A 211 -12.55 11.49 -3.87
CA PHE A 211 -11.46 10.53 -3.74
C PHE A 211 -11.75 9.18 -4.41
N LYS A 212 -13.01 8.70 -4.37
CA LYS A 212 -13.43 7.48 -5.11
C LYS A 212 -13.22 7.64 -6.60
N TRP A 213 -13.71 8.73 -7.19
CA TRP A 213 -13.59 8.96 -8.64
C TRP A 213 -12.14 9.08 -9.10
N PHE A 214 -11.33 9.83 -8.34
CA PHE A 214 -9.90 9.95 -8.59
C PHE A 214 -9.22 8.58 -8.51
N MET A 215 -9.49 7.79 -7.46
CA MET A 215 -8.95 6.44 -7.32
C MET A 215 -9.36 5.52 -8.46
N THR A 216 -10.64 5.50 -8.87
CA THR A 216 -11.11 4.65 -9.97
C THR A 216 -10.37 4.93 -11.26
N GLY A 217 -10.22 6.22 -11.62
CA GLY A 217 -9.49 6.62 -12.82
C GLY A 217 -8.00 6.25 -12.73
N SER A 218 -7.35 6.60 -11.61
CA SER A 218 -5.91 6.35 -11.46
C SER A 218 -5.55 4.87 -11.40
N VAL A 219 -6.35 4.04 -10.73
CA VAL A 219 -6.11 2.60 -10.63
C VAL A 219 -6.26 1.93 -11.99
N GLY A 220 -7.26 2.31 -12.78
CA GLY A 220 -7.40 1.81 -14.16
C GLY A 220 -6.18 2.15 -15.02
N ILE A 221 -5.66 3.37 -14.91
CA ILE A 221 -4.45 3.79 -15.64
C ILE A 221 -3.21 3.03 -15.13
N ILE A 222 -3.04 2.85 -13.82
CA ILE A 222 -1.91 2.08 -13.26
C ILE A 222 -1.91 0.62 -13.76
N MET A 223 -3.08 -0.04 -13.72
CA MET A 223 -3.24 -1.41 -14.23
C MET A 223 -2.95 -1.50 -15.72
N PHE A 224 -3.30 -0.47 -16.48
CA PHE A 224 -2.95 -0.39 -17.89
C PHE A 224 -1.44 -0.17 -18.07
N SER A 225 -0.84 0.73 -17.28
CA SER A 225 0.60 1.04 -17.32
C SER A 225 1.46 -0.19 -17.08
N THR A 226 1.11 -1.06 -16.13
CA THR A 226 1.91 -2.25 -15.80
C THR A 226 2.06 -3.20 -16.98
N ILE A 227 1.01 -3.34 -17.80
CA ILE A 227 1.01 -4.14 -19.02
C ILE A 227 1.68 -3.37 -20.18
N TYR A 228 1.25 -2.13 -20.42
CA TYR A 228 1.72 -1.32 -21.54
C TYR A 228 3.24 -1.08 -21.49
N LEU A 229 3.81 -0.84 -20.31
CA LEU A 229 5.24 -0.60 -20.13
C LEU A 229 6.10 -1.87 -20.25
N GLY A 230 5.49 -3.04 -20.47
CA GLY A 230 6.17 -4.32 -20.68
C GLY A 230 6.64 -4.99 -19.39
N ILE A 231 6.05 -4.67 -18.23
CA ILE A 231 6.53 -5.11 -16.92
C ILE A 231 5.83 -6.39 -16.47
N HIS A 232 4.50 -6.41 -16.50
CA HIS A 232 3.69 -7.46 -15.89
C HIS A 232 2.98 -8.35 -16.91
N TRP A 233 2.81 -9.62 -16.55
CA TRP A 233 2.04 -10.62 -17.28
C TRP A 233 0.54 -10.51 -16.96
N LEU A 234 -0.36 -10.94 -17.84
CA LEU A 234 -1.79 -10.96 -17.51
C LEU A 234 -2.12 -11.92 -16.34
N THR A 235 -1.35 -13.00 -16.22
CA THR A 235 -1.48 -14.02 -15.18
C THR A 235 -1.13 -13.45 -13.80
N ASP A 236 -0.03 -12.67 -13.71
CA ASP A 236 0.35 -12.02 -12.46
C ASP A 236 -0.63 -10.90 -12.07
N MET A 237 -1.24 -10.24 -13.06
CA MET A 237 -2.30 -9.26 -12.85
C MET A 237 -3.53 -9.94 -12.25
N ALA A 238 -3.96 -11.08 -12.80
CA ALA A 238 -5.08 -11.84 -12.25
C ALA A 238 -4.82 -12.28 -10.81
N ALA A 239 -3.62 -12.78 -10.51
CA ALA A 239 -3.20 -13.10 -9.15
C ALA A 239 -3.16 -11.87 -8.24
N GLY A 240 -2.76 -10.70 -8.75
CA GLY A 240 -2.83 -9.42 -8.06
C GLY A 240 -4.27 -9.00 -7.70
N VAL A 241 -5.26 -9.27 -8.57
CA VAL A 241 -6.68 -9.03 -8.24
C VAL A 241 -7.12 -9.92 -7.07
N LEU A 242 -6.78 -11.21 -7.10
CA LEU A 242 -7.10 -12.15 -6.03
C LEU A 242 -6.42 -11.76 -4.72
N LEU A 243 -5.16 -11.33 -4.77
CA LEU A 243 -4.43 -10.83 -3.62
C LEU A 243 -5.09 -9.58 -3.03
N ALA A 244 -5.54 -8.63 -3.86
CA ALA A 244 -6.21 -7.42 -3.40
C ALA A 244 -7.49 -7.73 -2.63
N ILE A 245 -8.32 -8.62 -3.18
CA ILE A 245 -9.58 -9.05 -2.56
C ILE A 245 -9.32 -9.74 -1.23
N THR A 246 -8.32 -10.63 -1.19
CA THR A 246 -7.95 -11.40 0.00
C THR A 246 -7.42 -10.48 1.08
N ALA A 247 -6.41 -9.65 0.76
CA ALA A 247 -5.78 -8.72 1.69
C ALA A 247 -6.80 -7.71 2.24
N PHE A 248 -7.64 -7.12 1.39
CA PHE A 248 -8.68 -6.19 1.81
C PHE A 248 -9.71 -6.85 2.73
N THR A 249 -10.23 -8.03 2.35
CA THR A 249 -11.24 -8.75 3.13
C THR A 249 -10.71 -9.13 4.50
N MET A 250 -9.52 -9.74 4.57
CA MET A 250 -8.87 -10.12 5.83
C MET A 250 -8.59 -8.89 6.70
N ALA A 251 -7.99 -7.84 6.14
CA ALA A 251 -7.70 -6.61 6.85
C ALA A 251 -8.95 -5.95 7.43
N ASN A 252 -10.05 -5.99 6.69
CA ASN A 252 -11.32 -5.42 7.13
C ASN A 252 -11.93 -6.22 8.29
N LEU A 253 -11.84 -7.55 8.25
CA LEU A 253 -12.28 -8.40 9.35
C LEU A 253 -11.42 -8.15 10.61
N ILE A 254 -10.10 -8.15 10.46
CA ILE A 254 -9.15 -7.89 11.55
C ILE A 254 -9.41 -6.50 12.16
N SER A 255 -9.60 -5.47 11.33
CA SER A 255 -9.82 -4.10 11.82
C SER A 255 -11.13 -3.95 12.59
N ILE A 256 -12.19 -4.67 12.20
CA ILE A 256 -13.46 -4.72 12.93
C ILE A 256 -13.25 -5.34 14.31
N LEU A 257 -12.52 -6.46 14.39
CA LEU A 257 -12.24 -7.15 15.65
C LEU A 257 -11.41 -6.27 16.60
N VAL A 258 -10.34 -5.66 16.10
CA VAL A 258 -9.48 -4.74 16.88
C VAL A 258 -10.29 -3.53 17.37
N SER A 259 -11.15 -2.97 16.51
CA SER A 259 -12.00 -1.83 16.86
C SER A 259 -13.07 -2.19 17.90
N LYS A 260 -13.64 -3.38 17.83
CA LYS A 260 -14.59 -3.89 18.84
C LYS A 260 -13.92 -4.14 20.19
N SER A 261 -12.74 -4.78 20.20
CA SER A 261 -11.97 -5.03 21.44
C SER A 261 -11.64 -3.72 22.17
N ALA A 262 -11.17 -2.72 21.42
CA ALA A 262 -10.87 -1.40 22.00
C ALA A 262 -12.10 -0.71 22.60
N ARG A 263 -13.28 -0.88 22.00
CA ARG A 263 -14.55 -0.36 22.55
C ARG A 263 -14.97 -1.11 23.82
N MET A 264 -14.75 -2.42 23.89
CA MET A 264 -15.10 -3.21 25.09
C MET A 264 -14.17 -2.90 26.27
N GLU A 265 -12.86 -2.81 26.06
CA GLU A 265 -11.91 -2.39 27.09
C GLU A 265 -12.24 -0.98 27.63
N GLY A 266 -12.58 -0.06 26.74
CA GLY A 266 -13.02 1.30 27.08
C GLY A 266 -14.36 1.38 27.81
N LYS A 267 -15.20 0.32 27.75
CA LYS A 267 -16.45 0.18 28.51
C LYS A 267 -16.28 -0.54 29.85
N MET A 268 -15.25 -1.38 29.99
CA MET A 268 -14.94 -2.06 31.27
C MET A 268 -14.14 -1.17 32.23
N THR A 269 -13.26 -0.31 31.70
CA THR A 269 -12.44 0.63 32.49
C THR A 269 -13.18 1.78 33.22
N PRO A 270 -14.34 2.31 32.75
CA PRO A 270 -15.08 3.36 33.47
C PRO A 270 -15.63 2.87 34.82
N ASN A 271 -16.03 1.60 34.91
CA ASN A 271 -16.64 1.05 36.13
C ASN A 271 -15.63 0.67 37.22
N LEU A 272 -14.38 0.37 36.87
CA LEU A 272 -13.33 0.09 37.86
C LEU A 272 -12.92 1.35 38.64
N LEU A 273 -12.94 2.54 38.01
CA LEU A 273 -12.71 3.81 38.70
C LEU A 273 -13.88 4.17 39.64
N PHE A 274 -15.12 3.88 39.26
CA PHE A 274 -16.29 4.08 40.13
C PHE A 274 -16.33 3.12 41.31
N ILE A 275 -15.95 1.85 41.11
CA ILE A 275 -15.91 0.85 42.18
C ILE A 275 -14.77 1.17 43.17
N LYS A 276 -13.58 1.58 42.68
CA LYS A 276 -12.48 1.99 43.58
C LYS A 276 -12.86 3.22 44.43
N ASN A 277 -13.53 4.21 43.86
CA ASN A 277 -13.94 5.42 44.59
C ASN A 277 -15.07 5.16 45.62
N LYS A 278 -16.02 4.26 45.33
CA LYS A 278 -17.03 3.85 46.32
C LYS A 278 -16.42 3.09 47.50
N THR A 279 -15.46 2.20 47.23
CA THR A 279 -14.81 1.38 48.27
C THR A 279 -13.92 2.22 49.20
N VAL A 280 -13.26 3.26 48.66
CA VAL A 280 -12.47 4.21 49.46
C VAL A 280 -13.38 5.15 50.25
N SER A 281 -14.48 5.64 49.66
CA SER A 281 -15.44 6.51 50.35
C SER A 281 -16.18 5.80 51.49
N SER A 282 -16.50 4.52 51.36
CA SER A 282 -17.14 3.74 52.44
C SER A 282 -16.19 3.48 53.61
N LYS A 283 -14.89 3.24 53.34
CA LYS A 283 -13.88 3.04 54.39
C LYS A 283 -13.61 4.32 55.21
N ILE A 284 -13.57 5.48 54.55
CA ILE A 284 -13.37 6.77 55.21
C ILE A 284 -14.59 7.16 56.06
N LYS A 285 -15.81 6.78 55.66
CA LYS A 285 -17.02 7.02 56.47
C LYS A 285 -17.11 6.11 57.69
N SER A 286 -16.66 4.85 57.61
CA SER A 286 -16.65 3.95 58.78
C SER A 286 -15.60 4.34 59.82
N GLU A 287 -14.45 4.87 59.41
CA GLU A 287 -13.42 5.33 60.36
C GLU A 287 -13.78 6.64 61.07
N LYS A 288 -14.62 7.49 60.47
CA LYS A 288 -15.12 8.73 61.09
C LYS A 288 -16.29 8.56 62.05
N GLN A 289 -16.93 7.38 62.09
CA GLN A 289 -18.01 7.07 63.04
C GLN A 289 -17.51 6.24 64.25
N ALA A 290 -16.24 5.85 64.25
CA ALA A 290 -15.62 5.04 65.31
C ALA A 290 -14.65 5.83 66.22
N ASN A 291 -14.53 7.15 66.02
CA ASN A 291 -13.83 8.11 66.87
C ASN A 291 -14.80 9.19 67.34
#